data_AF-A0AB38G4G0-F1
#
_entry.id   AF-A0AB38G4G0-F1
#
_cell.length_a   1.000
_cell.length_b   1.000
_cell.length_c   1.000
_cell.angle_alpha   90.00
_cell.angle_beta   90.00
_cell.angle_gamma   90.00
#
_symmetry.space_group_name_H-M   'P 1'
#
loop_
_entity.id
_entity.type
_entity.pdbx_description
1 polymer ?
#
loop_
_entity_poly.entity_id
_entity_poly.type
_entity_poly.pdbx_seq_one_letter_code
_entity_poly.pdbx_strand_id
1 'polypeptide(L)'
;MMNKKIAALAGAALMTIGLATLSGCSTESDKVSYNISKEADNFNVRRRVAVINTRTDKIEFKVEGLISVDTSNSKKLVVIAEVSKGKYRKHLINMTKNNMYVVEDLTDGTKVNKYKYEVEYMPESILPVTITNNE
;
A
#
# COMPACT_ATOMS: atom_id res chain seq x y z
N MET A 1 25.93 26.28 -48.51
CA MET A 1 25.60 26.35 -47.07
C MET A 1 24.10 26.28 -46.75
N MET A 2 23.19 26.51 -47.71
CA MET A 2 21.73 26.48 -47.50
C MET A 2 21.18 25.08 -47.15
N ASN A 3 21.65 24.02 -47.82
CA ASN A 3 21.12 22.65 -47.66
C ASN A 3 21.46 22.01 -46.30
N LYS A 4 22.60 22.38 -45.69
CA LYS A 4 22.96 21.91 -44.34
C LYS A 4 22.11 22.58 -43.24
N LYS A 5 21.65 23.82 -43.47
CA LYS A 5 20.73 24.52 -42.56
C LYS A 5 19.31 23.95 -42.62
N ILE A 6 18.84 23.57 -43.81
CA ILE A 6 17.53 22.90 -44.01
C ILE A 6 17.53 21.50 -43.39
N ALA A 7 18.61 20.72 -43.55
CA ALA A 7 18.74 19.41 -42.92
C ALA A 7 18.78 19.49 -41.37
N ALA A 8 19.44 20.51 -40.82
CA ALA A 8 19.48 20.74 -39.37
C ALA A 8 18.11 21.18 -38.80
N LEU A 9 17.35 22.01 -39.54
CA LEU A 9 16.00 22.42 -39.16
C LEU A 9 14.98 21.27 -39.25
N ALA A 10 15.11 20.39 -40.25
CA ALA A 10 14.28 19.19 -40.37
C ALA A 10 14.58 18.16 -39.26
N GLY A 11 15.85 17.99 -38.87
CA GLY A 11 16.25 17.12 -37.77
C GLY A 11 15.76 17.60 -36.41
N ALA A 12 15.78 18.93 -36.16
CA ALA A 12 15.26 19.52 -34.93
C ALA A 12 13.72 19.39 -34.81
N ALA A 13 12.99 19.52 -35.92
CA ALA A 13 11.54 19.35 -35.96
C ALA A 13 11.08 17.89 -35.75
N LEU A 14 11.88 16.92 -36.17
CA LEU A 14 11.61 15.50 -35.92
C LEU A 14 11.87 15.08 -34.46
N MET A 15 12.84 15.70 -33.79
CA MET A 15 13.09 15.48 -32.35
C MET A 15 11.99 16.07 -31.46
N THR A 16 11.41 17.22 -31.81
CA THR A 16 10.33 17.82 -31.01
C THR A 16 9.01 17.06 -31.14
N ILE A 17 8.74 16.44 -32.30
CA ILE A 17 7.57 15.57 -32.50
C ILE A 17 7.73 14.23 -31.77
N GLY A 18 8.96 13.70 -31.68
CA GLY A 18 9.26 12.46 -30.95
C GLY A 18 9.15 12.56 -29.42
N LEU A 19 9.27 13.77 -28.85
CA LEU A 19 9.16 14.00 -27.39
C LEU A 19 7.70 14.15 -26.92
N ALA A 20 6.78 14.51 -27.81
CA ALA A 20 5.37 14.70 -27.47
C ALA A 20 4.56 13.39 -27.39
N THR A 21 5.13 12.26 -27.85
CA THR A 21 4.44 10.96 -27.87
C THR A 21 4.75 10.09 -26.64
N LEU A 22 5.60 10.54 -25.70
CA LEU A 22 5.97 9.78 -24.49
C LEU A 22 5.08 10.07 -23.26
N SER A 23 4.19 11.06 -23.32
CA SER A 23 3.14 11.20 -22.32
C SER A 23 2.06 10.14 -22.55
N GLY A 24 2.34 8.89 -22.13
CA GLY A 24 1.33 7.84 -22.09
C GLY A 24 0.13 8.33 -21.29
N CYS A 25 -1.08 8.07 -21.81
CA CYS A 25 -2.34 8.40 -21.15
C CYS A 25 -2.41 7.74 -19.76
N SER A 26 -1.95 8.45 -18.74
CA SER A 26 -2.23 8.12 -17.34
C SER A 26 -3.50 8.85 -16.95
N THR A 27 -4.47 8.12 -16.41
CA THR A 27 -5.68 8.72 -15.87
C THR A 27 -5.34 9.45 -14.57
N GLU A 28 -6.20 10.38 -14.15
CA GLU A 28 -6.04 10.99 -12.82
C GLU A 28 -6.06 9.95 -11.70
N SER A 29 -6.83 8.86 -11.87
CA SER A 29 -6.84 7.73 -10.95
C SER A 29 -5.48 7.03 -10.83
N ASP A 30 -4.76 6.86 -11.94
CA ASP A 30 -3.43 6.24 -11.91
C ASP A 30 -2.43 7.09 -11.14
N LYS A 31 -2.48 8.41 -11.34
CA LYS A 31 -1.62 9.37 -10.62
C LYS A 31 -1.91 9.37 -9.14
N VAL A 32 -3.19 9.39 -8.76
CA VAL A 32 -3.62 9.36 -7.35
C VAL A 32 -3.20 8.04 -6.70
N SER A 33 -3.45 6.90 -7.34
CA SER A 33 -3.07 5.58 -6.85
C SER A 33 -1.54 5.46 -6.64
N TYR A 34 -0.76 5.95 -7.59
CA TYR A 34 0.69 5.99 -7.48
C TYR A 34 1.16 6.83 -6.30
N ASN A 35 0.58 8.03 -6.12
CA ASN A 35 0.94 8.92 -5.02
C ASN A 35 0.56 8.33 -3.65
N ILE A 36 -0.63 7.74 -3.50
CA ILE A 36 -1.05 7.08 -2.26
C ILE A 36 -0.10 5.93 -1.93
N SER A 37 0.23 5.09 -2.91
CA SER A 37 1.16 3.98 -2.72
C SER A 37 2.55 4.46 -2.29
N LYS A 38 3.05 5.52 -2.94
CA LYS A 38 4.33 6.15 -2.61
C LYS A 38 4.35 6.73 -1.19
N GLU A 39 3.30 7.42 -0.76
CA GLU A 39 3.21 7.94 0.60
C GLU A 39 3.15 6.82 1.64
N ALA A 40 2.46 5.73 1.32
CA ALA A 40 2.35 4.59 2.21
C ALA A 40 3.67 3.81 2.34
N ASP A 41 4.44 3.69 1.27
CA ASP A 41 5.78 3.08 1.28
C ASP A 41 6.83 3.96 1.96
N ASN A 42 6.59 5.27 2.03
CA ASN A 42 7.36 6.21 2.86
C ASN A 42 6.87 6.30 4.31
N PHE A 43 5.97 5.41 4.73
CA PHE A 43 5.43 5.36 6.10
C PHE A 43 4.69 6.65 6.52
N ASN A 44 4.13 7.40 5.57
CA ASN A 44 3.33 8.61 5.86
C ASN A 44 1.84 8.31 6.02
N VAL A 45 1.40 7.11 5.65
CA VAL A 45 0.00 6.69 5.65
C VAL A 45 -0.22 5.59 6.68
N ARG A 46 -1.22 5.79 7.55
CA ARG A 46 -1.67 4.74 8.47
C ARG A 46 -2.56 3.78 7.70
N ARG A 47 -2.18 2.50 7.66
CA ARG A 47 -2.96 1.46 7.00
C ARG A 47 -3.23 0.30 7.95
N ARG A 48 -4.21 -0.51 7.58
CA ARG A 48 -4.52 -1.78 8.22
C ARG A 48 -4.45 -2.90 7.20
N VAL A 49 -3.81 -3.99 7.60
CA VAL A 49 -3.86 -5.26 6.87
C VAL A 49 -4.62 -6.25 7.71
N ALA A 50 -5.59 -6.92 7.09
CA ALA A 50 -6.26 -8.09 7.66
C ALA A 50 -6.15 -9.24 6.65
N VAL A 51 -5.64 -10.38 7.11
CA VAL A 51 -5.62 -11.64 6.36
C VAL A 51 -6.71 -12.54 6.94
N ILE A 52 -7.61 -12.97 6.08
CA ILE A 52 -8.81 -13.72 6.41
C ILE A 52 -8.73 -15.09 5.74
N ASN A 53 -9.04 -16.14 6.49
CA ASN A 53 -9.23 -17.47 5.96
C ASN A 53 -10.65 -17.59 5.39
N THR A 54 -10.79 -17.74 4.08
CA THR A 54 -12.08 -17.82 3.38
C THR A 54 -12.81 -19.15 3.58
N ARG A 55 -12.18 -20.14 4.22
CA ARG A 55 -12.82 -21.41 4.57
C ARG A 55 -13.40 -21.41 5.97
N THR A 56 -12.83 -20.64 6.90
CA THR A 56 -13.26 -20.62 8.30
C THR A 56 -13.78 -19.26 8.75
N ASP A 57 -13.73 -18.25 7.88
CA ASP A 57 -14.10 -16.86 8.14
C ASP A 57 -13.33 -16.21 9.29
N LYS A 58 -12.16 -16.75 9.64
CA LYS A 58 -11.31 -16.27 10.74
C LYS A 58 -10.22 -15.34 10.25
N ILE A 59 -9.91 -14.31 11.04
CA ILE A 59 -8.73 -13.47 10.83
C ILE A 59 -7.50 -14.23 11.33
N GLU A 60 -6.57 -14.51 10.43
CA GLU A 60 -5.32 -15.22 10.75
C GLU A 60 -4.17 -14.25 11.07
N PHE A 61 -4.25 -13.03 10.54
CA PHE A 61 -3.27 -11.97 10.80
C PHE A 61 -3.94 -10.60 10.69
N LYS A 62 -3.66 -9.70 11.64
CA LYS A 62 -4.08 -8.31 11.59
C LYS A 62 -2.96 -7.42 12.09
N VAL A 63 -2.67 -6.36 11.35
CA VAL A 63 -1.72 -5.32 11.77
C VAL A 63 -2.22 -3.97 11.31
N GLU A 64 -1.98 -2.97 12.15
CA GLU A 64 -2.33 -1.59 11.87
C GLU A 64 -1.16 -0.69 12.27
N GLY A 65 -0.88 0.33 11.46
CA GLY A 65 0.15 1.31 11.74
C GLY A 65 0.62 2.01 10.49
N LEU A 66 1.79 2.65 10.59
CA LEU A 66 2.51 3.13 9.41
C LEU A 66 3.19 1.91 8.79
N ILE A 67 2.57 1.38 7.73
CA ILE A 67 2.99 0.11 7.14
C ILE A 67 3.18 0.24 5.63
N SER A 68 4.25 -0.38 5.13
CA SER A 68 4.44 -0.73 3.71
C SER A 68 3.97 -2.17 3.46
N VAL A 69 3.36 -2.42 2.30
CA VAL A 69 2.80 -3.73 1.93
C VAL A 69 3.29 -4.09 0.53
N ASP A 70 3.95 -5.24 0.41
CA ASP A 70 4.43 -5.77 -0.87
C ASP A 70 3.66 -7.06 -1.21
N THR A 71 2.99 -7.00 -2.36
CA THR A 71 2.13 -8.03 -2.93
C THR A 71 2.69 -8.58 -4.26
N SER A 72 3.96 -8.31 -4.58
CA SER A 72 4.60 -8.74 -5.83
C SER A 72 4.67 -10.26 -6.00
N ASN A 73 4.51 -11.01 -4.91
CA ASN A 73 4.48 -12.47 -4.90
C ASN A 73 3.14 -13.00 -4.40
N SER A 74 2.40 -13.72 -5.26
CA SER A 74 1.08 -14.27 -4.90
C SER A 74 1.10 -15.30 -3.76
N LYS A 75 2.25 -15.91 -3.46
CA LYS A 75 2.43 -16.90 -2.37
C LYS A 75 2.82 -16.25 -1.05
N LYS A 76 3.04 -14.93 -1.01
CA LYS A 76 3.59 -14.27 0.17
C LYS A 76 3.14 -12.82 0.26
N LEU A 77 2.56 -12.45 1.40
CA LEU A 77 2.34 -11.06 1.76
C LEU A 77 3.49 -10.58 2.64
N VAL A 78 4.10 -9.46 2.26
CA VAL A 78 5.15 -8.82 3.07
C VAL A 78 4.61 -7.54 3.66
N VAL A 79 4.69 -7.40 4.97
CA VAL A 79 4.32 -6.16 5.67
C VAL A 79 5.50 -5.65 6.45
N ILE A 80 5.88 -4.39 6.23
CA ILE A 80 6.89 -3.69 7.03
C ILE A 80 6.17 -2.63 7.85
N ALA A 81 6.35 -2.64 9.15
CA ALA A 81 5.75 -1.67 10.06
C ALA A 81 6.81 -0.81 10.72
N GLU A 82 6.66 0.51 10.68
CA GLU A 82 7.41 1.40 11.55
C GLU A 82 6.77 1.40 12.94
N VAL A 83 7.46 0.83 13.92
CA VAL A 83 6.94 0.66 15.29
C VAL A 83 7.38 1.78 16.23
N SER A 84 8.40 2.54 15.84
CA SER A 84 8.84 3.79 16.46
C SER A 84 9.79 4.49 15.49
N LYS A 85 10.09 5.78 15.69
CA LYS A 85 10.96 6.57 14.79
C LYS A 85 12.22 5.81 14.36
N GLY A 86 12.29 5.43 13.08
CA GLY A 86 13.42 4.73 12.48
C GLY A 86 13.60 3.28 12.92
N LYS A 87 12.64 2.67 13.61
CA LYS A 87 12.66 1.24 13.99
C LYS A 87 11.52 0.51 13.31
N TYR A 88 11.87 -0.58 12.63
CA TYR A 88 10.95 -1.31 11.77
C TYR A 88 10.82 -2.79 12.20
N ARG A 89 9.65 -3.36 11.95
CA ARG A 89 9.39 -4.80 12.04
C ARG A 89 8.95 -5.30 10.68
N LYS A 90 9.39 -6.49 10.30
CA LYS A 90 9.02 -7.14 9.04
C LYS A 90 8.24 -8.41 9.33
N HIS A 91 7.10 -8.55 8.68
CA HIS A 91 6.23 -9.71 8.74
C HIS A 91 6.21 -10.36 7.36
N LEU A 92 6.41 -11.66 7.32
CA LEU A 92 6.31 -12.47 6.11
C LEU A 92 5.19 -13.49 6.33
N ILE A 93 4.09 -13.30 5.62
CA ILE A 93 2.91 -14.16 5.73
C ILE A 93 2.90 -15.07 4.51
N ASN A 94 2.93 -16.38 4.74
CA ASN A 94 2.77 -17.37 3.68
C ASN A 94 1.30 -17.42 3.26
N MET A 95 1.02 -17.21 1.98
CA MET A 95 -0.34 -17.18 1.43
C MET A 95 -0.71 -18.54 0.84
N THR A 96 -1.93 -18.99 1.13
CA THR A 96 -2.53 -20.19 0.57
C THR A 96 -3.75 -19.84 -0.29
N LYS A 97 -4.34 -20.85 -0.97
CA LYS A 97 -5.58 -20.68 -1.74
C LYS A 97 -6.80 -20.27 -0.91
N ASN A 98 -6.75 -20.44 0.41
CA ASN A 98 -7.86 -20.11 1.31
C ASN A 98 -7.65 -18.75 1.99
N ASN A 99 -6.66 -17.95 1.57
CA ASN A 99 -6.41 -16.65 2.17
C ASN A 99 -6.94 -15.53 1.27
N MET A 100 -7.66 -14.61 1.88
CA MET A 100 -7.99 -13.29 1.34
C MET A 100 -7.30 -12.25 2.22
N TYR A 101 -6.94 -11.09 1.66
CA TYR A 101 -6.48 -9.97 2.48
C TYR A 101 -7.06 -8.66 2.00
N VAL A 102 -7.18 -7.72 2.93
CA VAL A 102 -7.57 -6.34 2.66
C VAL A 102 -6.47 -5.44 3.18
N VAL A 103 -6.05 -4.47 2.36
CA VAL A 103 -5.19 -3.35 2.77
C VAL A 103 -6.07 -2.11 2.75
N GLU A 104 -6.39 -1.61 3.94
CA GLU A 104 -7.24 -0.44 4.15
C GLU A 104 -6.36 0.77 4.44
N ASP A 105 -6.56 1.86 3.71
CA ASP A 105 -6.04 3.17 4.08
C ASP A 105 -6.95 3.77 5.16
N LEU A 106 -6.39 4.05 6.33
CA LEU A 106 -7.13 4.60 7.47
C LEU A 106 -7.00 6.11 7.58
N THR A 107 -6.40 6.77 6.58
CA THR A 107 -6.30 8.22 6.56
C THR A 107 -7.56 8.83 5.95
N ASP A 108 -8.13 9.84 6.61
CA ASP A 108 -9.39 10.49 6.21
C ASP A 108 -9.24 11.42 4.98
N GLY A 109 -8.52 10.98 3.95
CA GLY A 109 -8.36 11.65 2.66
C GLY A 109 -7.56 12.96 2.67
N THR A 110 -7.46 13.67 3.79
CA THR A 110 -6.65 14.89 3.95
C THR A 110 -6.40 15.17 5.43
N LYS A 111 -5.13 15.41 5.77
CA LYS A 111 -4.65 15.88 7.09
C LYS A 111 -5.01 15.00 8.30
N VAL A 112 -4.08 14.09 8.59
CA VAL A 112 -3.58 13.75 9.94
C VAL A 112 -4.59 13.97 11.08
N ASN A 113 -5.47 13.00 11.29
CA ASN A 113 -5.76 12.60 12.66
C ASN A 113 -4.78 11.47 13.03
N LYS A 114 -3.70 11.82 13.74
CA LYS A 114 -2.71 10.85 14.22
C LYS A 114 -3.28 9.88 15.27
N TYR A 115 -4.51 10.09 15.73
CA TYR A 115 -5.12 9.32 16.81
C TYR A 115 -6.60 8.96 16.53
N LYS A 116 -6.79 7.67 16.29
CA LYS A 116 -8.01 6.84 16.36
C LYS A 116 -9.11 7.00 15.31
N TYR A 117 -9.34 5.90 14.60
CA TYR A 117 -10.65 5.39 14.21
C TYR A 117 -10.65 3.86 14.41
N GLU A 118 -11.69 3.33 15.06
CA GLU A 118 -11.81 1.94 15.52
C GLU A 118 -12.89 1.24 14.69
N VAL A 119 -12.55 0.07 14.13
CA VAL A 119 -13.54 -0.81 13.48
C VAL A 119 -13.44 -2.19 14.12
N GLU A 120 -14.53 -2.55 14.78
CA GLU A 120 -14.77 -3.82 15.45
C GLU A 120 -15.46 -4.79 14.48
N TYR A 121 -14.95 -6.02 14.39
CA TYR A 121 -15.66 -7.14 13.75
C TYR A 121 -15.66 -8.36 14.69
N MET A 122 -16.82 -8.56 15.32
CA MET A 122 -17.50 -9.74 15.88
C MET A 122 -16.76 -10.89 16.64
N PRO A 123 -17.42 -11.49 17.66
CA PRO A 123 -16.85 -11.73 18.99
C PRO A 123 -16.45 -13.19 19.32
N GLU A 124 -16.55 -14.13 18.38
CA GLU A 124 -16.50 -15.57 18.71
C GLU A 124 -15.10 -16.12 19.10
N SER A 125 -14.08 -15.27 19.21
CA SER A 125 -12.70 -15.70 19.54
C SER A 125 -12.26 -15.41 20.98
N ILE A 126 -13.10 -14.74 21.78
CA ILE A 126 -12.77 -14.41 23.18
C ILE A 126 -13.61 -15.29 24.09
N LEU A 127 -13.08 -16.46 24.46
CA LEU A 127 -13.54 -17.12 25.69
C LEU A 127 -13.10 -16.24 26.86
N PRO A 128 -14.00 -15.75 27.73
CA PRO A 128 -13.62 -14.96 28.89
C PRO A 128 -12.79 -15.82 29.85
N VAL A 129 -11.55 -15.42 30.11
CA VAL A 129 -10.73 -16.02 31.16
C VAL A 129 -11.04 -15.30 32.46
N THR A 130 -11.53 -16.04 33.45
CA THR A 130 -11.67 -15.53 34.82
C THR A 130 -10.30 -15.57 35.49
N ILE A 131 -9.74 -14.41 35.83
CA ILE A 131 -8.54 -14.34 36.66
C ILE A 131 -8.99 -14.36 38.12
N THR A 132 -8.84 -15.51 38.78
CA THR A 132 -8.89 -15.59 40.24
C THR A 132 -7.50 -15.26 40.78
N ASN A 133 -7.37 -14.13 41.48
CA ASN A 133 -6.25 -13.92 42.38
C ASN A 133 -6.51 -14.78 43.62
N ASN A 134 -5.64 -15.77 43.85
CA ASN A 134 -5.58 -16.45 45.14
C ASN A 134 -4.72 -15.58 46.06
N GLU A 135 -5.34 -14.95 47.05
CA GLU A 135 -4.63 -14.55 48.28
C GLU A 135 -4.30 -15.79 49.11
#